data_AF-A0A842R8A3-F1
#
_entry.id   AF-A0A842R8A3-F1
#
_cell.length_a   1.000
_cell.length_b   1.000
_cell.length_c   1.000
_cell.angle_alpha   90.00
_cell.angle_beta   90.00
_cell.angle_gamma   90.00
#
_symmetry.space_group_name_H-M   'P 1'
#
loop_
_entity.id
_entity.type
_entity.pdbx_description
1 polymer ?
#
loop_
_entity_poly.entity_id
_entity_poly.type
_entity_poly.pdbx_seq_one_letter_code
_entity_poly.pdbx_strand_id
1 'polypeptide(L)'
;MVAPLVSIIMGSSSDKAIATKAEKILDASGIPFETKILSAHRQPTELVDYVNSTSSEVFICIAGLAAALPGVVAAHTEKPVIGVPVSGNRAIGGMDALLSIVQMPSGVPVACVGIDNGKNAAHLAIRILHVAGKGE
;
A
#
# COMPACT_ATOMS: atom_id res chain seq x y z
N MET A 1 -15.08 11.26 13.32
CA MET A 1 -14.59 10.11 12.54
C MET A 1 -13.34 9.60 13.23
N VAL A 2 -13.16 8.28 13.33
CA VAL A 2 -11.94 7.69 13.90
C VAL A 2 -10.78 7.93 12.94
N ALA A 3 -9.61 8.30 13.45
CA ALA A 3 -8.42 8.50 12.63
C ALA A 3 -7.97 7.15 12.02
N PRO A 4 -7.55 7.12 10.74
CA PRO A 4 -7.13 5.88 10.11
C PRO A 4 -5.82 5.38 10.73
N LEU A 5 -5.73 4.07 10.97
CA LEU A 5 -4.47 3.39 11.32
C LEU A 5 -3.78 2.83 10.07
N VAL A 6 -4.53 2.56 9.00
CA VAL A 6 -3.99 2.07 7.73
C VAL A 6 -4.42 3.00 6.59
N SER A 7 -3.45 3.38 5.75
CA SER A 7 -3.71 4.09 4.50
C SER A 7 -3.54 3.15 3.31
N ILE A 8 -4.62 2.86 2.61
CA ILE A 8 -4.58 2.16 1.31
C ILE A 8 -4.44 3.22 0.21
N ILE A 9 -3.38 3.14 -0.58
CA ILE A 9 -3.12 4.06 -1.69
C ILE A 9 -3.02 3.24 -2.97
N MET A 10 -3.79 3.63 -3.99
CA MET A 10 -3.68 3.05 -5.33
C MET A 10 -3.36 4.12 -6.37
N GLY A 11 -2.56 3.76 -7.38
CA GLY A 11 -2.19 4.69 -8.45
C GLY A 11 -3.28 4.93 -9.49
N SER A 12 -4.31 4.08 -9.52
CA SER A 12 -5.39 4.11 -10.52
C SER A 12 -6.67 3.53 -9.95
N SER A 13 -7.82 4.05 -10.38
CA SER A 13 -9.14 3.49 -10.05
C SER A 13 -9.34 2.06 -10.60
N SER A 14 -8.56 1.66 -11.61
CA SER A 14 -8.54 0.28 -12.11
C SER A 14 -8.13 -0.74 -11.04
N ASP A 15 -7.35 -0.31 -10.04
CA ASP A 15 -6.78 -1.19 -9.02
C ASP A 15 -7.74 -1.39 -7.84
N LYS A 16 -8.93 -0.77 -7.89
CA LYS A 16 -9.94 -0.77 -6.82
C LYS A 16 -10.34 -2.18 -6.40
N ALA A 17 -10.42 -3.13 -7.33
CA ALA A 17 -10.77 -4.51 -7.00
C ALA A 17 -9.76 -5.17 -6.04
N ILE A 18 -8.48 -4.77 -6.07
CA ILE A 18 -7.44 -5.27 -5.17
C ILE A 18 -7.51 -4.52 -3.83
N ALA A 19 -7.73 -3.21 -3.85
CA ALA A 19 -7.94 -2.41 -2.64
C ALA A 19 -9.12 -2.94 -1.84
N THR A 20 -10.26 -3.22 -2.48
CA THR A 20 -11.44 -3.80 -1.82
C THR A 20 -11.18 -5.15 -1.16
N LYS A 21 -10.19 -5.93 -1.64
CA LYS A 21 -9.77 -7.15 -0.92
C LYS A 21 -9.10 -6.82 0.41
N ALA A 22 -8.30 -5.75 0.47
CA ALA A 22 -7.68 -5.27 1.70
C ALA A 22 -8.71 -4.64 2.65
N GLU A 23 -9.56 -3.74 2.13
CA GLU A 23 -10.64 -3.06 2.86
C GLU A 23 -11.49 -4.08 3.64
N LYS A 24 -11.97 -5.13 2.97
CA LYS A 24 -12.79 -6.18 3.61
C LYS A 24 -12.11 -6.88 4.79
N ILE A 25 -10.79 -7.05 4.76
CA ILE A 25 -10.06 -7.71 5.85
C ILE A 25 -9.86 -6.74 7.02
N LEU A 26 -9.56 -5.47 6.73
CA LEU A 26 -9.43 -4.44 7.75
C LEU A 26 -10.78 -4.16 8.43
N ASP A 27 -11.86 -4.04 7.67
CA ASP A 27 -13.24 -3.90 8.16
C ASP A 27 -13.62 -5.06 9.09
N ALA A 28 -13.41 -6.30 8.64
CA ALA A 28 -13.72 -7.49 9.44
C ALA A 28 -12.89 -7.59 10.73
N SER A 29 -11.75 -6.90 10.78
CA SER A 29 -10.86 -6.86 11.95
C SER A 29 -11.05 -5.59 12.79
N GLY A 30 -12.00 -4.72 12.44
CA GLY A 30 -12.26 -3.46 13.15
C GLY A 30 -11.15 -2.42 13.04
N ILE A 31 -10.19 -2.59 12.11
CA ILE A 31 -9.08 -1.65 11.94
C ILE A 31 -9.57 -0.44 11.14
N PRO A 32 -9.50 0.79 11.66
CA PRO A 32 -9.86 1.98 10.90
C PRO A 32 -8.85 2.22 9.79
N PHE A 33 -9.34 2.48 8.58
CA PHE A 33 -8.51 2.77 7.42
C PHE A 33 -9.13 3.84 6.54
N GLU A 34 -8.33 4.34 5.60
CA GLU A 34 -8.80 5.14 4.49
C GLU A 34 -8.21 4.65 3.17
N THR A 35 -8.92 4.90 2.07
CA THR A 35 -8.49 4.55 0.73
C THR A 35 -8.35 5.80 -0.13
N LYS A 36 -7.20 5.97 -0.79
CA LYS A 36 -6.91 7.10 -1.69
C LYS A 36 -6.50 6.61 -3.08
N ILE A 37 -6.84 7.41 -4.09
CA ILE A 37 -6.31 7.24 -5.45
C ILE A 37 -5.30 8.38 -5.67
N LEU A 38 -4.02 8.06 -5.50
CA LEU A 38 -2.91 9.01 -5.63
C LEU A 38 -1.80 8.34 -6.43
N SER A 39 -1.49 8.91 -7.60
CA SER A 39 -0.47 8.36 -8.49
C SER A 39 0.90 8.97 -8.22
N ALA A 40 1.90 8.14 -7.94
CA ALA A 40 3.28 8.58 -7.82
C ALA A 40 3.81 9.28 -9.09
N HIS A 41 3.29 8.92 -10.27
CA HIS A 41 3.75 9.51 -11.53
C HIS A 41 2.96 10.77 -11.95
N ARG A 42 1.68 10.86 -11.57
CA ARG A 42 0.79 11.94 -12.03
C ARG A 42 0.49 12.98 -10.97
N GLN A 43 0.59 12.61 -9.70
CA GLN A 43 0.27 13.45 -8.54
C GLN A 43 1.37 13.33 -7.45
N PRO A 44 2.67 13.48 -7.79
CA PRO A 44 3.76 13.22 -6.84
C PRO A 44 3.72 14.13 -5.61
N THR A 45 3.47 15.44 -5.79
CA THR A 45 3.41 16.39 -4.67
C THR A 45 2.23 16.08 -3.74
N GLU A 46 1.04 15.88 -4.29
CA GLU A 46 -0.16 15.54 -3.52
C GLU A 46 0.00 14.21 -2.75
N LEU A 47 0.67 13.22 -3.35
CA LEU A 47 1.00 11.97 -2.69
C LEU A 47 1.90 12.21 -1.47
N VAL A 48 2.96 12.98 -1.62
CA VAL A 48 3.91 13.27 -0.53
C VAL A 48 3.23 14.09 0.58
N ASP A 49 2.46 15.11 0.22
CA ASP A 49 1.68 15.92 1.17
C ASP A 49 0.71 15.05 1.97
N TYR A 50 0.05 14.09 1.31
CA TYR A 50 -0.83 13.13 1.97
C TYR A 50 -0.06 12.21 2.93
N VAL A 51 1.06 11.62 2.48
CA VAL A 51 1.89 10.73 3.32
C VAL A 51 2.39 11.44 4.57
N ASN A 52 2.76 12.71 4.46
CA ASN A 52 3.24 13.52 5.59
C ASN A 52 2.14 13.99 6.54
N SER A 53 0.90 14.11 6.06
CA SER A 53 -0.21 14.65 6.85
C SER A 53 -1.10 13.59 7.49
N THR A 54 -1.11 12.36 6.98
CA THR A 54 -1.94 11.28 7.54
C THR A 54 -1.41 10.77 8.88
N SER A 55 -2.33 10.41 9.76
CA SER A 55 -2.05 9.77 11.06
C SER A 55 -1.86 8.25 10.95
N SER A 56 -2.09 7.66 9.78
CA SER A 56 -1.94 6.22 9.55
C SER A 56 -0.57 5.70 9.95
N GLU A 57 -0.54 4.51 10.51
CA GLU A 57 0.65 3.85 11.06
C GLU A 57 1.27 2.87 10.07
N VAL A 58 0.48 2.38 9.12
CA VAL A 58 0.91 1.46 8.06
C VAL A 58 0.33 1.89 6.72
N PHE A 59 1.13 1.79 5.66
CA PHE A 59 0.71 2.06 4.30
C PHE A 59 0.56 0.76 3.50
N ILE A 60 -0.52 0.64 2.74
CA ILE A 60 -0.71 -0.41 1.72
C ILE A 60 -0.75 0.29 0.36
N CYS A 61 0.28 0.08 -0.45
CA CYS A 61 0.45 0.71 -1.75
C CYS A 61 0.23 -0.29 -2.88
N ILE A 62 -0.73 -0.01 -3.75
CA ILE A 62 -1.16 -0.92 -4.83
C ILE A 62 -0.80 -0.27 -6.17
N ALA A 63 0.06 -0.93 -6.95
CA ALA A 63 0.48 -0.41 -8.25
C ALA A 63 0.91 -1.52 -9.22
N GLY A 64 0.67 -1.26 -10.51
CA GLY A 64 1.12 -2.11 -11.62
C GLY A 64 2.17 -1.44 -12.49
N LEU A 65 2.64 -2.16 -13.51
CA LEU A 65 3.65 -1.71 -14.48
C LEU A 65 4.99 -1.40 -13.79
N ALA A 66 5.64 -0.28 -14.15
CA ALA A 66 6.74 0.29 -13.38
C ALA A 66 6.18 0.83 -12.04
N ALA A 67 5.95 -0.06 -11.09
CA ALA A 67 5.16 0.20 -9.90
C ALA A 67 5.92 1.02 -8.83
N ALA A 68 6.11 2.31 -9.08
CA ALA A 68 6.90 3.20 -8.22
C ALA A 68 6.21 3.62 -6.91
N LEU A 69 4.88 3.50 -6.81
CA LEU A 69 4.11 4.03 -5.68
C LEU A 69 4.61 3.56 -4.30
N PRO A 70 4.84 2.26 -4.04
CA PRO A 70 5.31 1.81 -2.73
C PRO A 70 6.69 2.39 -2.38
N GLY A 71 7.61 2.44 -3.34
CA GLY A 71 8.95 2.99 -3.13
C GLY A 71 8.94 4.49 -2.86
N VAL A 72 8.10 5.26 -3.57
CA VAL A 72 7.96 6.70 -3.33
C VAL A 72 7.38 6.98 -1.95
N VAL A 73 6.37 6.22 -1.52
CA VAL A 73 5.80 6.36 -0.17
C VAL A 73 6.86 6.02 0.88
N ALA A 74 7.58 4.91 0.73
CA ALA A 74 8.64 4.50 1.66
C ALA A 74 9.79 5.51 1.75
N ALA A 75 10.08 6.25 0.68
CA ALA A 75 11.09 7.30 0.69
C ALA A 75 10.69 8.55 1.50
N HIS A 76 9.41 8.70 1.85
CA HIS A 76 8.86 9.88 2.54
C HIS A 76 8.27 9.55 3.92
N THR A 77 8.49 8.34 4.45
CA THR A 77 7.99 7.96 5.76
C THR A 77 8.86 6.89 6.41
N GLU A 78 9.02 6.97 7.72
CA GLU A 78 9.63 5.91 8.54
C GLU A 78 8.62 4.81 8.91
N LYS A 79 7.36 5.00 8.55
CA LYS A 79 6.28 4.04 8.84
C LYS A 79 6.35 2.85 7.87
N PRO A 80 5.94 1.64 8.28
CA PRO A 80 5.95 0.48 7.40
C PRO A 80 5.12 0.67 6.14
N VAL A 81 5.71 0.34 4.99
CA VAL A 81 5.05 0.37 3.67
C VAL A 81 4.98 -1.05 3.10
N ILE A 82 3.75 -1.46 2.77
CA ILE A 82 3.44 -2.74 2.16
C ILE A 82 3.11 -2.51 0.70
N GLY A 83 3.85 -3.17 -0.21
CA GLY A 83 3.63 -3.07 -1.65
C GLY A 83 2.84 -4.26 -2.19
N VAL A 84 1.77 -3.99 -2.95
CA VAL A 84 0.95 -4.99 -3.66
C VAL A 84 1.17 -4.83 -5.17
N PRO A 85 1.92 -5.73 -5.81
CA PRO A 85 2.11 -5.70 -7.25
C PRO A 85 0.82 -6.09 -7.96
N VAL A 86 0.42 -5.32 -8.97
CA VAL A 86 -0.78 -5.56 -9.78
C VAL A 86 -0.40 -6.29 -11.06
N SER A 87 -1.11 -7.39 -11.38
CA SER A 87 -0.84 -8.18 -12.59
C SER A 87 -1.14 -7.39 -13.88
N GLY A 88 -2.21 -6.58 -13.84
CA GLY A 88 -2.81 -5.96 -15.01
C GLY A 88 -3.32 -6.97 -16.03
N ASN A 89 -3.71 -6.49 -17.22
CA ASN A 89 -4.10 -7.32 -18.37
C ASN A 89 -2.93 -7.46 -19.37
N ARG A 90 -1.75 -7.84 -18.88
CA ARG A 90 -0.51 -7.88 -19.68
C ARG A 90 0.15 -9.25 -19.67
N ALA A 91 0.92 -9.51 -20.72
CA ALA A 91 1.51 -10.82 -21.01
C ALA A 91 2.44 -11.39 -19.92
N ILE A 92 3.01 -10.55 -19.06
CA ILE A 92 3.99 -10.96 -18.04
C ILE A 92 3.41 -11.09 -16.62
N GLY A 93 2.08 -11.00 -16.47
CA GLY A 93 1.38 -11.34 -15.23
C GLY A 93 1.82 -10.58 -13.97
N GLY A 94 2.34 -9.36 -14.09
CA GLY A 94 2.77 -8.53 -12.96
C GLY A 94 4.23 -8.70 -12.54
N MET A 95 5.05 -9.42 -13.30
CA MET A 95 6.48 -9.57 -12.99
C MET A 95 7.21 -8.21 -12.98
N ASP A 96 6.82 -7.30 -13.87
CA ASP A 96 7.30 -5.91 -13.89
C ASP A 96 6.97 -5.18 -12.58
N ALA A 97 5.72 -5.27 -12.14
CA ALA A 97 5.28 -4.65 -10.89
C ALA A 97 5.99 -5.28 -9.68
N LEU A 98 6.09 -6.61 -9.64
CA LEU A 98 6.75 -7.33 -8.56
C LEU A 98 8.21 -6.88 -8.39
N LEU A 99 8.99 -6.92 -9.47
CA LEU A 99 10.39 -6.55 -9.44
C LEU A 99 10.58 -5.05 -9.15
N SER A 100 9.68 -4.19 -9.64
CA SER A 100 9.71 -2.75 -9.34
C SER A 100 9.45 -2.42 -7.88
N ILE A 101 8.71 -3.27 -7.16
CA ILE A 101 8.36 -3.07 -5.75
C ILE A 101 9.37 -3.72 -4.80
N VAL A 102 9.80 -4.96 -5.09
CA VAL A 102 10.59 -5.75 -4.12
C VAL A 102 12.07 -5.40 -4.14
N GLN A 103 12.62 -4.95 -5.27
CA GLN A 103 14.04 -4.68 -5.44
C GLN A 103 14.43 -3.25 -4.98
N MET A 104 14.03 -2.89 -3.76
CA MET A 104 14.41 -1.61 -3.16
C MET A 104 15.89 -1.58 -2.77
N PRO A 105 16.57 -0.43 -2.91
CA PRO A 105 17.92 -0.26 -2.37
C PRO A 105 17.92 -0.29 -0.84
N SER A 106 19.09 -0.56 -0.24
CA SER A 106 19.27 -0.52 1.21
C SER A 106 18.90 0.84 1.79
N GLY A 107 18.19 0.83 2.92
CA GLY A 107 17.76 2.03 3.65
C GLY A 107 16.32 2.47 3.39
N VAL A 108 15.65 1.98 2.34
CA VAL A 108 14.26 2.35 2.03
C VAL A 108 13.41 1.10 1.78
N PRO A 109 13.14 0.29 2.82
CA PRO A 109 12.51 -1.01 2.67
C PRO A 109 11.02 -0.92 2.28
N VAL A 110 10.56 -1.88 1.47
CA VAL A 110 9.14 -2.12 1.19
C VAL A 110 8.82 -3.59 1.43
N ALA A 111 7.78 -3.87 2.21
CA ALA A 111 7.29 -5.23 2.41
C ALA A 111 6.40 -5.65 1.23
N CYS A 112 6.97 -6.35 0.25
CA CYS A 112 6.23 -6.81 -0.92
C CYS A 112 5.43 -8.10 -0.62
N VAL A 113 4.14 -8.12 -0.95
CA VAL A 113 3.30 -9.33 -0.92
C VAL A 113 3.13 -9.92 -2.32
N GLY A 114 2.46 -11.08 -2.41
CA GLY A 114 2.15 -11.69 -3.70
C GLY A 114 1.32 -10.80 -4.63
N ILE A 115 1.40 -11.08 -5.93
CA ILE A 115 0.67 -10.35 -6.99
C ILE A 115 -0.84 -10.38 -6.73
N ASP A 116 -1.49 -9.23 -6.89
CA ASP A 116 -2.92 -8.94 -6.64
C ASP A 116 -3.42 -9.27 -5.22
N ASN A 117 -2.51 -9.48 -4.27
CA ASN A 117 -2.84 -10.02 -2.96
C ASN A 117 -3.10 -8.94 -1.91
N GLY A 118 -4.14 -8.14 -2.15
CA GLY A 118 -4.61 -7.13 -1.18
C GLY A 118 -5.01 -7.74 0.18
N LYS A 119 -5.45 -9.00 0.22
CA LYS A 119 -5.79 -9.69 1.49
C LYS A 119 -4.57 -9.86 2.38
N ASN A 120 -3.47 -10.38 1.84
CA ASN A 120 -2.26 -10.57 2.62
C ASN A 120 -1.63 -9.24 3.01
N ALA A 121 -1.78 -8.18 2.21
CA ALA A 121 -1.37 -6.85 2.60
C ALA A 121 -2.09 -6.37 3.87
N ALA A 122 -3.41 -6.53 3.93
CA ALA A 122 -4.19 -6.21 5.13
C ALA A 122 -3.82 -7.08 6.34
N HIS A 123 -3.67 -8.40 6.16
CA HIS A 123 -3.22 -9.27 7.25
C HIS A 123 -1.83 -8.90 7.78
N LEU A 124 -0.91 -8.50 6.90
CA LEU A 124 0.41 -8.04 7.30
C LEU A 124 0.32 -6.70 8.06
N ALA A 125 -0.49 -5.76 7.59
CA ALA A 125 -0.74 -4.49 8.30
C ALA A 125 -1.29 -4.73 9.72
N ILE A 126 -2.28 -5.61 9.86
CA ILE A 126 -2.85 -6.00 11.16
C ILE A 126 -1.77 -6.56 12.09
N ARG A 127 -0.91 -7.46 11.60
CA ARG A 127 0.18 -8.03 12.40
C ARG A 127 1.17 -6.97 12.87
N ILE A 128 1.52 -6.02 12.00
CA ILE A 128 2.39 -4.88 12.34
C ILE A 128 1.76 -4.03 13.44
N LEU A 129 0.47 -3.68 13.30
CA LEU A 129 -0.26 -2.90 14.30
C LEU A 129 -0.30 -3.61 15.66
N HIS A 130 -0.61 -4.90 15.68
CA HIS A 130 -0.65 -5.69 16.93
C HIS A 130 0.72 -5.73 17.63
N VAL A 131 1.82 -5.91 16.89
CA VAL A 131 3.17 -5.85 17.48
C VAL A 131 3.46 -4.48 18.08
N ALA A 132 2.91 -3.41 17.50
CA ALA A 132 3.02 -2.05 18.01
C ALA A 132 2.01 -1.70 19.11
N GLY A 133 1.15 -2.63 19.55
CA GLY A 133 0.10 -2.39 20.54
C GLY A 133 -1.00 -1.44 20.05
N LYS A 134 -1.30 -1.44 18.74
CA LYS A 134 -2.34 -0.63 18.10
C LYS A 134 -3.40 -1.53 17.46
N GLY A 135 -4.63 -1.02 17.33
CA GLY A 135 -5.71 -1.71 16.63
C GLY A 135 -6.58 -2.64 17.50
N GLU A 136 -6.52 -2.48 18.82
CA GLU A 136 -7.50 -3.02 19.78
C GLU A 136 -8.60 -2.00 20.11
#